data_AF-A0A087MJP1-F1
#
_entry.id   AF-A0A087MJP1-F1
#
_cell.length_a   1.000
_cell.length_b   1.000
_cell.length_c   1.000
_cell.angle_alpha   90.00
_cell.angle_beta   90.00
_cell.angle_gamma   90.00
#
_symmetry.space_group_name_H-M   'P 1'
#
loop_
_entity.id
_entity.type
_entity.pdbx_description
1 polymer ?
#
loop_
_entity_poly.entity_id
_entity_poly.type
_entity_poly.pdbx_seq_one_letter_code
_entity_poly.pdbx_strand_id
1 'polypeptide(L)'
;MADIADLALILFLPWFAILGVLFWFYPRTMEKSPARRRFDLLALVLAFTAAFLAGRWGFATAATDIEAGPIWRQVLASLLAYKAFLIVLAAAWAWRGQRFKRPAAG
;
A
#
# COMPACT_ATOMS: atom_id res chain seq x y z
N MET A 1 0.18 22.23 -5.48
CA MET A 1 -1.25 22.41 -5.13
C MET A 1 -1.87 21.02 -5.21
N ALA A 2 -2.51 20.54 -4.14
CA ALA A 2 -3.19 19.24 -4.17
C ALA A 2 -4.37 19.34 -5.15
N ASP A 3 -4.35 18.51 -6.18
CA ASP A 3 -5.43 18.41 -7.17
C ASP A 3 -6.52 17.47 -6.62
N ILE A 4 -7.72 17.49 -7.20
CA ILE A 4 -8.83 16.59 -6.85
C ILE A 4 -8.38 15.12 -6.92
N ALA A 5 -7.44 14.80 -7.81
CA ALA A 5 -6.82 13.47 -7.92
C ALA A 5 -6.14 12.99 -6.62
N ASP A 6 -5.65 13.90 -5.77
CA ASP A 6 -4.91 13.55 -4.55
C ASP A 6 -5.86 13.28 -3.37
N LEU A 7 -7.14 13.64 -3.48
CA LEU A 7 -8.12 13.47 -2.41
C LEU A 7 -8.25 11.99 -1.99
N ALA A 8 -8.16 11.05 -2.94
CA ALA A 8 -8.31 9.63 -2.66
C ALA A 8 -7.16 9.17 -1.75
N LEU A 9 -5.95 9.62 -2.07
CA LEU A 9 -4.75 9.29 -1.32
C LEU A 9 -4.77 9.93 0.06
N ILE A 10 -5.22 11.20 0.17
CA ILE A 10 -5.34 11.90 1.45
C ILE A 10 -6.34 11.18 2.37
N LEU A 11 -7.51 10.79 1.85
CA LEU A 11 -8.54 10.11 2.63
C LEU A 11 -8.12 8.70 3.06
N PHE A 12 -7.35 8.00 2.24
CA PHE A 12 -6.83 6.67 2.57
C PHE A 12 -5.52 6.68 3.36
N LEU A 13 -4.82 7.82 3.44
CA LEU A 13 -3.53 7.93 4.12
C LEU A 13 -3.57 7.45 5.58
N PRO A 14 -4.59 7.79 6.41
CA PRO A 14 -4.69 7.28 7.78
C PRO A 14 -4.81 5.76 7.82
N TRP A 15 -5.59 5.18 6.90
CA TRP A 15 -5.77 3.74 6.80
C TRP A 15 -4.48 3.02 6.36
N PHE A 16 -3.79 3.55 5.35
CA PHE A 16 -2.50 3.00 4.91
C PHE A 16 -1.43 3.12 5.99
N ALA A 17 -1.43 4.21 6.76
CA ALA A 17 -0.54 4.36 7.90
C ALA A 17 -0.81 3.28 8.96
N ILE A 18 -2.07 3.02 9.31
CA ILE A 18 -2.44 1.95 10.25
C ILE A 18 -1.93 0.59 9.75
N LEU A 19 -2.22 0.24 8.49
CA LEU A 19 -1.77 -1.03 7.92
C LEU A 19 -0.24 -1.14 7.82
N GLY A 20 0.44 -0.05 7.46
CA GLY A 20 1.90 0.00 7.41
C GLY A 20 2.54 -0.17 8.79
N VAL A 21 1.97 0.47 9.82
CA VAL A 21 2.35 0.28 11.23
C VAL A 21 2.13 -1.18 11.64
N LEU A 22 0.97 -1.77 11.33
CA LEU A 22 0.70 -3.17 11.64
C LEU A 22 1.71 -4.11 10.95
N PHE A 23 1.97 -3.89 9.66
CA PHE A 23 2.97 -4.63 8.91
C PHE A 23 4.36 -4.52 9.55
N TRP A 24 4.74 -3.34 10.01
CA TRP A 24 6.05 -3.09 10.62
C TRP A 24 6.21 -3.76 11.99
N PHE A 25 5.18 -3.64 12.85
CA PHE A 25 5.24 -4.15 14.22
C PHE A 25 4.97 -5.64 14.33
N TYR A 26 4.25 -6.24 13.38
CA TYR A 26 3.88 -7.66 13.42
C TYR A 26 4.57 -8.48 12.33
N PRO A 27 4.93 -9.75 12.61
CA PRO A 27 4.82 -10.42 13.90
C PRO A 27 5.97 -10.03 14.86
N ARG A 28 5.65 -9.84 16.15
CA ARG A 28 6.60 -9.45 17.20
C ARG A 28 7.65 -10.54 17.52
N THR A 29 7.41 -11.77 17.06
CA THR A 29 8.24 -12.96 17.31
C THR A 29 9.45 -13.09 16.38
N MET A 30 9.46 -12.34 15.26
CA MET A 30 10.58 -12.36 14.32
C MET A 30 11.77 -11.56 14.85
N GLU A 31 12.97 -12.05 14.55
CA GLU A 31 14.23 -11.42 14.94
C GLU A 31 14.34 -10.00 14.37
N LYS A 32 14.83 -9.05 15.18
CA LYS A 32 14.90 -7.63 14.83
C LYS A 32 16.28 -7.32 14.25
N SER A 33 16.59 -7.86 13.08
CA SER A 33 17.86 -7.60 12.39
C SER A 33 17.83 -6.27 11.60
N PRO A 34 18.99 -5.60 11.40
CA PRO A 34 19.07 -4.41 10.54
C PRO A 34 18.64 -4.68 9.09
N ALA A 35 18.91 -5.88 8.57
CA ALA A 35 18.49 -6.31 7.24
C ALA A 35 16.96 -6.35 7.11
N ARG A 36 16.26 -6.89 8.12
CA ARG A 36 14.79 -6.89 8.16
C ARG A 36 14.23 -5.47 8.18
N ARG A 37 14.80 -4.57 9.01
CA ARG A 37 14.34 -3.17 9.07
C ARG A 37 14.45 -2.46 7.72
N ARG A 38 15.56 -2.65 7.00
CA ARG A 38 15.75 -2.10 5.65
C ARG A 38 14.72 -2.65 4.67
N PHE A 39 14.48 -3.97 4.72
CA PHE A 39 13.45 -4.61 3.91
C PHE A 39 12.06 -4.03 4.20
N ASP A 40 11.68 -3.93 5.47
CA ASP A 40 10.37 -3.40 5.88
C ASP A 40 10.21 -1.94 5.43
N LEU A 41 11.26 -1.11 5.47
CA LEU A 41 11.21 0.28 4.97
C LEU A 41 10.99 0.33 3.46
N LEU A 42 11.77 -0.43 2.71
CA LEU A 42 11.66 -0.48 1.26
C LEU A 42 10.28 -0.98 0.83
N ALA A 43 9.73 -1.98 1.53
CA ALA A 43 8.39 -2.49 1.28
C ALA A 43 7.31 -1.42 1.52
N LEU A 44 7.42 -0.67 2.62
CA LEU A 44 6.47 0.42 2.90
C LEU A 44 6.58 1.54 1.87
N VAL A 45 7.79 1.99 1.54
CA VAL A 45 8.01 3.01 0.50
C VAL A 45 7.40 2.55 -0.81
N LEU A 46 7.68 1.30 -1.24
CA LEU A 46 7.12 0.74 -2.45
C LEU A 46 5.59 0.68 -2.42
N ALA A 47 4.99 0.31 -1.29
CA ALA A 47 3.53 0.24 -1.15
C ALA A 47 2.87 1.62 -1.29
N PHE A 48 3.44 2.66 -0.66
CA PHE A 48 2.95 4.03 -0.81
C PHE A 48 3.14 4.56 -2.23
N THR A 49 4.29 4.31 -2.85
CA THR A 49 4.53 4.71 -4.24
C THR A 49 3.57 4.00 -5.21
N ALA A 50 3.36 2.70 -5.04
CA ALA A 50 2.42 1.94 -5.86
C ALA A 50 0.98 2.46 -5.71
N ALA A 51 0.53 2.74 -4.47
CA ALA A 51 -0.77 3.33 -4.21
C ALA A 51 -0.93 4.70 -4.88
N PHE A 52 0.09 5.57 -4.76
CA PHE A 52 0.12 6.89 -5.37
C PHE A 52 -0.02 6.81 -6.90
N LEU A 53 0.82 5.99 -7.55
CA LEU A 53 0.79 5.81 -9.00
C LEU A 53 -0.53 5.20 -9.48
N ALA A 54 -1.02 4.16 -8.81
CA ALA A 54 -2.27 3.50 -9.16
C ALA A 54 -3.49 4.41 -8.99
N GLY A 55 -3.53 5.21 -7.92
CA GLY A 55 -4.59 6.20 -7.69
C GLY A 55 -4.62 7.27 -8.76
N ARG A 56 -3.46 7.86 -9.10
CA ARG A 56 -3.36 8.87 -10.16
C ARG A 56 -3.70 8.30 -11.53
N TRP A 57 -3.25 7.08 -11.82
CA TRP A 57 -3.60 6.40 -13.06
C TRP A 57 -5.11 6.13 -13.15
N GLY A 58 -5.72 5.63 -12.07
CA GLY A 58 -7.17 5.41 -12.00
C GLY A 58 -8.00 6.67 -12.20
N PHE A 59 -7.58 7.79 -11.61
CA PHE A 59 -8.25 9.07 -11.79
C PHE A 59 -8.16 9.59 -13.24
N ALA A 60 -7.05 9.30 -13.92
CA ALA A 60 -6.79 9.72 -15.29
C ALA A 60 -7.49 8.84 -16.34
N THR A 61 -7.69 7.54 -16.06
CA THR A 61 -8.27 6.57 -17.00
C THR A 61 -9.75 6.29 -16.77
N ALA A 62 -10.32 6.72 -15.64
CA ALA A 62 -11.73 6.55 -15.35
C ALA A 62 -12.61 7.13 -16.45
N ALA A 63 -13.67 6.37 -16.80
CA ALA A 63 -14.68 6.83 -17.75
C ALA A 63 -15.33 8.13 -17.26
N THR A 64 -15.58 9.04 -18.19
CA THR A 64 -16.16 10.36 -17.94
C THR A 64 -17.50 10.53 -18.63
N ASP A 65 -18.13 9.43 -19.02
CA ASP A 65 -19.45 9.41 -19.61
C ASP A 65 -20.52 9.92 -18.63
N ILE A 66 -21.60 10.46 -19.19
CA ILE A 66 -22.65 11.16 -18.43
C ILE A 66 -23.33 10.22 -17.42
N GLU A 67 -23.40 8.90 -17.71
CA GLU A 67 -23.99 7.91 -16.81
C GLU A 67 -23.12 7.61 -15.58
N ALA A 68 -21.79 7.71 -15.69
CA ALA A 68 -20.89 7.54 -14.56
C ALA A 68 -20.87 8.80 -13.66
N GLY A 69 -20.84 9.99 -14.26
CA GLY A 69 -20.70 11.23 -13.51
C GLY A 69 -19.33 11.41 -12.83
N PRO A 70 -19.01 12.62 -12.33
CA PRO A 70 -17.64 12.99 -11.98
C PRO A 70 -17.02 12.21 -10.80
N ILE A 71 -17.87 11.64 -9.94
CA ILE A 71 -17.43 10.95 -8.72
C ILE A 71 -16.75 9.61 -8.99
N TRP A 72 -17.07 8.92 -10.11
CA TRP A 72 -16.48 7.61 -10.40
C TRP A 72 -14.96 7.64 -10.57
N ARG A 73 -14.40 8.77 -11.02
CA ARG A 73 -12.95 8.97 -11.09
C ARG A 73 -12.30 8.83 -9.72
N GLN A 74 -12.96 9.40 -8.72
CA GLN A 74 -12.52 9.37 -7.33
C GLN A 74 -12.66 7.96 -6.73
N VAL A 75 -13.75 7.27 -7.05
CA VAL A 75 -13.99 5.89 -6.61
C VAL A 75 -12.94 4.95 -7.22
N LEU A 76 -12.70 5.02 -8.52
CA LEU A 76 -11.69 4.19 -9.20
C LEU A 76 -10.28 4.48 -8.68
N ALA A 77 -9.92 5.74 -8.49
CA ALA A 77 -8.65 6.14 -7.90
C ALA A 77 -8.45 5.50 -6.51
N SER A 78 -9.49 5.56 -5.66
CA SER A 78 -9.48 4.97 -4.32
C SER A 78 -9.31 3.45 -4.36
N LEU A 79 -10.07 2.75 -5.22
CA LEU A 79 -10.01 1.29 -5.36
C LEU A 79 -8.64 0.82 -5.86
N LEU A 80 -8.07 1.51 -6.84
CA LEU A 80 -6.77 1.15 -7.40
C LEU A 80 -5.62 1.46 -6.43
N ALA A 81 -5.66 2.60 -5.76
CA ALA A 81 -4.69 2.93 -4.70
C ALA A 81 -4.71 1.85 -3.60
N TYR A 82 -5.90 1.47 -3.15
CA TYR A 82 -6.05 0.47 -2.09
C TYR A 82 -5.58 -0.92 -2.53
N LYS A 83 -6.00 -1.37 -3.73
CA LYS A 83 -5.59 -2.65 -4.30
C LYS A 83 -4.07 -2.72 -4.45
N ALA A 84 -3.45 -1.68 -5.01
CA ALA A 84 -2.00 -1.64 -5.21
C ALA A 84 -1.24 -1.70 -3.87
N PHE A 85 -1.66 -0.91 -2.87
CA PHE A 85 -1.08 -0.94 -1.53
C PHE A 85 -1.14 -2.34 -0.91
N LEU A 86 -2.31 -2.96 -0.91
CA LEU A 86 -2.52 -4.29 -0.31
C LEU A 86 -1.71 -5.38 -1.01
N ILE A 87 -1.64 -5.36 -2.35
CA ILE A 87 -0.85 -6.34 -3.11
C ILE A 87 0.62 -6.27 -2.72
N VAL A 88 1.19 -5.05 -2.68
CA VAL A 88 2.60 -4.87 -2.30
C VAL A 88 2.83 -5.31 -0.86
N LEU A 89 1.97 -4.90 0.06
CA LEU A 89 2.11 -5.22 1.48
C LEU A 89 1.99 -6.73 1.74
N ALA A 90 1.05 -7.40 1.07
CA ALA A 90 0.86 -8.85 1.16
C ALA A 90 2.04 -9.61 0.56
N ALA A 91 2.54 -9.20 -0.60
CA ALA A 91 3.72 -9.78 -1.22
C ALA A 91 4.97 -9.62 -0.34
N ALA A 92 5.18 -8.42 0.22
CA ALA A 92 6.26 -8.13 1.15
C ALA A 92 6.14 -8.99 2.42
N TRP A 93 4.92 -9.15 2.95
CA TRP A 93 4.67 -9.98 4.12
C TRP A 93 5.00 -11.46 3.86
N ALA A 94 4.56 -12.00 2.72
CA ALA A 94 4.85 -13.36 2.31
C ALA A 94 6.36 -13.59 2.13
N TRP A 95 7.04 -12.68 1.43
CA TRP A 95 8.49 -12.75 1.22
C TRP A 95 9.23 -12.67 2.56
N ARG A 96 8.88 -11.71 3.41
CA ARG A 96 9.49 -11.58 4.74
C ARG A 96 9.35 -12.87 5.55
N GLY A 97 8.18 -13.49 5.51
CA GLY A 97 7.92 -14.79 6.13
C GLY A 97 8.79 -15.92 5.59
N GLN A 98 9.20 -15.88 4.32
CA GLN A 98 10.11 -16.88 3.76
C GLN A 98 11.58 -16.58 4.12
N ARG A 99 11.99 -15.31 4.11
CA ARG A 99 13.40 -14.91 4.22
C ARG A 99 13.94 -14.86 5.66
N PHE A 100 13.08 -14.60 6.63
CA PHE A 100 13.44 -14.37 8.04
C PHE A 100 12.79 -15.38 9.01
N LYS A 101 12.42 -16.57 8.54
CA LYS A 101 12.04 -17.69 9.42
C LYS A 101 13.20 -18.00 10.38
N ARG A 102 12.92 -18.16 11.67
CA ARG A 102 13.89 -18.77 12.60
C ARG A 102 14.14 -20.21 12.15
N PRO A 103 15.38 -20.70 12.15
CA PRO A 103 15.63 -22.13 12.12
C PRO A 103 14.85 -22.77 13.26
N ALA A 104 14.12 -23.86 12.99
CA ALA A 104 13.57 -24.68 14.07
C ALA A 104 14.76 -25.09 14.95
N ALA A 105 14.70 -24.79 16.25
CA ALA A 105 15.67 -25.31 17.19
C ALA A 105 15.54 -26.84 17.16
N GLY A 106 16.53 -27.51 16.59
CA GLY A 106 16.73 -28.96 16.72
C GLY A 106 17.45 -29.28 18.01
#